data_AF-A0A959XN75-F1
#
_entry.id   AF-A0A959XN75-F1
#
_cell.length_a   1.000
_cell.length_b   1.000
_cell.length_c   1.000
_cell.angle_alpha   90.00
_cell.angle_beta   90.00
_cell.angle_gamma   90.00
#
_symmetry.space_group_name_H-M   'P 1'
#
loop_
_entity.id
_entity.type
_entity.pdbx_description
1 polymer ?
#
loop_
_entity_poly.entity_id
_entity_poly.type
_entity_poly.pdbx_seq_one_letter_code
_entity_poly.pdbx_strand_id
1 'polypeptide(L)'
;MKKLLLISLAFPLSMILRAQDQSNADCLVKTNSQWGAPCDHCEYYTAGYKRDFSGTFQLEMKNVCNNVLEVKVAMQEEGGNWRTFPVRALGPQEALRSYACHGTGKYLYWVRRANDSEILLPSDHEILTEYRGR
;
A
#
# COMPACT_ATOMS: atom_id res chain seq x y z
N MET A 1 1.96 57.80 45.74
CA MET A 1 2.14 56.34 45.91
C MET A 1 1.12 55.64 45.00
N LYS A 2 1.53 55.14 43.83
CA LYS A 2 0.67 54.45 42.86
C LYS A 2 1.10 52.98 42.81
N LYS A 3 0.26 52.08 43.31
CA LYS A 3 0.46 50.63 43.21
C LYS A 3 -0.05 50.18 41.84
N LEU A 4 0.84 49.73 40.95
CA LEU A 4 0.46 49.01 39.73
C LEU A 4 0.21 47.55 40.09
N LEU A 5 -1.05 47.11 39.96
CA LEU A 5 -1.46 45.71 40.02
C LEU A 5 -1.33 45.12 38.62
N LEU A 6 -0.36 44.22 38.42
CA LEU A 6 -0.22 43.39 37.23
C LEU A 6 -1.10 42.15 37.39
N ILE A 7 -2.20 42.10 36.64
CA ILE A 7 -3.06 40.92 36.51
C ILE A 7 -2.45 40.04 35.42
N SER A 8 -1.82 38.95 35.84
CA SER A 8 -1.31 37.89 34.96
C SER A 8 -2.48 37.07 34.42
N LEU A 9 -2.79 37.26 33.13
CA LEU A 9 -3.83 36.56 32.39
C LEU A 9 -3.36 35.12 32.08
N ALA A 10 -3.86 34.14 32.83
CA ALA A 10 -3.63 32.72 32.54
C ALA A 10 -4.48 32.32 31.33
N PHE A 11 -3.84 32.13 30.17
CA PHE A 11 -4.45 31.60 28.96
C PHE A 11 -4.47 30.05 29.06
N PRO A 12 -5.64 29.39 29.15
CA PRO A 12 -5.67 27.94 29.08
C PRO A 12 -5.30 27.52 27.66
N LEU A 13 -4.14 26.89 27.52
CA LEU A 13 -3.69 26.22 26.31
C LEU A 13 -4.55 24.99 26.09
N SER A 14 -5.71 25.16 25.47
CA SER A 14 -6.53 24.05 24.98
C SER A 14 -5.77 23.37 23.83
N MET A 15 -5.00 22.34 24.17
CA MET A 15 -4.49 21.39 23.19
C MET A 15 -5.68 20.71 22.53
N ILE A 16 -5.97 21.10 21.30
CA ILE A 16 -6.85 20.36 20.41
C ILE A 16 -6.14 19.04 20.11
N LEU A 17 -6.45 17.99 20.87
CA LEU A 17 -6.18 16.62 20.45
C LEU A 17 -6.98 16.39 19.17
N ARG A 18 -6.33 16.60 18.03
CA ARG A 18 -6.82 16.03 16.78
C ARG A 18 -6.56 14.54 16.86
N ALA A 19 -7.57 13.78 17.24
CA ALA A 19 -7.67 12.39 16.82
C ALA A 19 -7.63 12.45 15.27
N GLN A 20 -6.45 12.27 14.71
CA GLN A 20 -6.28 12.11 13.27
C GLN A 20 -6.88 10.75 12.95
N ASP A 21 -8.10 10.77 12.45
CA ASP A 21 -8.65 9.68 11.65
C ASP A 21 -7.83 9.66 10.34
N GLN A 22 -6.58 9.21 10.47
CA GLN A 22 -5.66 9.05 9.35
C GLN A 22 -6.23 7.92 8.52
N SER A 23 -6.64 8.23 7.29
CA SER A 23 -7.00 7.23 6.29
C SER A 23 -5.92 6.14 6.35
N ASN A 24 -6.28 4.91 6.73
CA ASN A 24 -5.27 3.85 6.93
C ASN A 24 -4.46 3.60 5.62
N ALA A 25 -4.96 4.05 4.47
CA ALA A 25 -4.25 4.08 3.20
C ALA A 25 -2.99 4.96 3.21
N ASP A 26 -2.96 6.00 4.04
CA ASP A 26 -1.81 6.90 4.16
C ASP A 26 -0.61 6.20 4.85
N CYS A 27 -0.86 5.09 5.55
CA CYS A 27 0.17 4.29 6.21
C CYS A 27 0.91 3.33 5.26
N LEU A 28 0.36 3.02 4.09
CA LEU A 28 0.98 2.12 3.12
C LEU A 28 1.53 2.92 1.95
N VAL A 29 2.85 3.08 1.91
CA VAL A 29 3.50 3.90 0.88
C VAL A 29 4.26 3.04 -0.11
N LYS A 30 4.23 3.42 -1.39
CA LYS A 30 5.13 2.85 -2.40
C LYS A 30 6.57 3.29 -2.10
N THR A 31 7.47 2.34 -1.88
CA THR A 31 8.90 2.61 -1.65
C THR A 31 9.75 2.40 -2.88
N ASN A 32 9.37 1.46 -3.76
CA ASN A 32 10.11 1.17 -4.98
C ASN A 32 9.20 0.62 -6.08
N SER A 33 9.61 0.80 -7.34
CA SER A 33 9.10 0.02 -8.47
C SER A 33 10.14 -0.09 -9.56
N GLN A 34 10.20 -1.25 -10.21
CA GLN A 34 11.18 -1.51 -11.25
C GLN A 34 10.65 -2.47 -12.31
N TRP A 35 11.19 -2.34 -13.52
CA TRP A 35 10.97 -3.24 -14.65
C TRP A 35 12.20 -4.11 -14.87
N GLY A 36 12.04 -5.27 -15.50
CA GLY A 36 13.19 -6.09 -15.90
C GLY A 36 13.82 -6.92 -14.78
N ALA A 37 13.27 -6.86 -13.57
CA ALA A 37 13.85 -7.54 -12.42
C ALA A 37 13.56 -9.06 -12.48
N PRO A 38 14.56 -9.92 -12.24
CA PRO A 38 14.36 -11.36 -12.21
C PRO A 38 13.22 -11.77 -11.28
N CYS A 39 12.36 -12.68 -11.76
CA CYS A 39 11.26 -13.23 -10.99
C CYS A 39 11.05 -14.69 -11.35
N ASP A 40 11.20 -15.59 -10.37
CA ASP A 40 11.08 -17.04 -10.56
C ASP A 40 9.66 -17.49 -10.98
N HIS A 41 8.68 -16.58 -10.88
CA HIS A 41 7.29 -16.83 -11.29
C HIS A 41 6.97 -16.29 -12.69
N CYS A 42 7.92 -15.63 -13.35
CA CYS A 42 7.75 -14.96 -14.64
C CYS A 42 8.77 -15.45 -15.67
N GLU A 43 9.02 -16.76 -15.67
CA GLU A 43 9.98 -17.35 -16.61
C GLU A 43 9.44 -17.35 -18.03
N TYR A 44 9.92 -16.40 -18.83
CA TYR A 44 9.74 -16.40 -20.28
C TYR A 44 11.10 -16.61 -20.96
N TYR A 45 11.12 -17.36 -22.06
CA TYR A 45 12.33 -17.68 -22.81
C TYR A 45 12.30 -17.05 -24.19
N THR A 46 13.36 -16.32 -24.54
CA THR A 46 13.57 -15.78 -25.88
C THR A 46 14.34 -16.77 -26.76
N ALA A 47 14.45 -16.45 -28.05
CA ALA A 47 15.26 -17.24 -28.99
C ALA A 47 16.67 -17.48 -28.42
N GLY A 48 17.04 -18.76 -28.28
CA GLY A 48 18.29 -19.16 -27.62
C GLY A 48 18.17 -19.50 -26.13
N TYR A 49 16.97 -19.77 -25.63
CA TYR A 49 16.71 -20.23 -24.25
C TYR A 49 17.22 -19.29 -23.16
N LYS A 50 17.31 -17.99 -23.47
CA LYS A 50 17.64 -16.97 -22.47
C LYS A 50 16.37 -16.51 -21.77
N ARG A 51 16.38 -16.55 -20.44
CA ARG A 51 15.32 -15.98 -19.62
C ARG A 51 15.21 -14.48 -19.88
N ASP A 52 13.99 -14.03 -20.14
CA ASP A 52 13.65 -12.65 -20.37
C ASP A 52 12.64 -12.20 -19.33
N PHE A 53 13.02 -11.17 -18.58
CA PHE A 53 12.21 -10.55 -17.53
C PHE A 53 11.83 -9.11 -17.89
N SER A 54 12.08 -8.66 -19.12
CA SER A 54 11.84 -7.28 -19.55
C SER A 54 10.39 -6.82 -19.30
N GLY A 55 9.42 -7.73 -19.44
CA GLY A 55 8.01 -7.49 -19.12
C GLY A 55 7.67 -7.51 -17.63
N THR A 56 8.58 -7.97 -16.77
CA THR A 56 8.30 -8.11 -15.33
C THR A 56 8.31 -6.75 -14.65
N PHE A 57 7.19 -6.37 -14.06
CA PHE A 57 7.06 -5.19 -13.22
C PHE A 57 6.99 -5.61 -11.75
N GLN A 58 7.84 -5.03 -10.90
CA GLN A 58 7.83 -5.25 -9.46
C GLN A 58 7.47 -3.95 -8.73
N LEU A 59 6.70 -4.08 -7.65
CA LEU A 59 6.30 -3.00 -6.77
C LEU A 59 6.65 -3.37 -5.32
N GLU A 60 7.23 -2.44 -4.59
CA GLU A 60 7.43 -2.56 -3.15
C GLU A 60 6.60 -1.50 -2.43
N MET A 61 5.83 -1.94 -1.42
CA MET A 61 5.05 -1.07 -0.55
C MET A 61 5.43 -1.34 0.90
N LYS A 62 5.52 -0.28 1.71
CA LYS A 62 5.96 -0.35 3.11
C LYS A 62 4.92 0.24 4.04
N ASN A 63 4.68 -0.43 5.17
CA ASN A 63 3.92 0.15 6.26
C ASN A 63 4.79 1.15 7.03
N VAL A 64 4.48 2.45 6.95
CA VAL A 64 5.22 3.50 7.66
C VAL A 64 4.66 3.83 9.03
N CYS A 65 3.49 3.28 9.38
CA CYS A 65 2.84 3.49 10.66
C CYS A 65 3.30 2.47 11.71
N ASN A 66 2.90 2.71 12.96
CA ASN A 66 3.30 1.89 14.12
C ASN A 66 2.28 0.79 14.49
N ASN A 67 1.28 0.57 13.65
CA ASN A 67 0.26 -0.47 13.82
C ASN A 67 0.36 -1.52 12.72
N VAL A 68 -0.17 -2.71 12.98
CA VAL A 68 -0.27 -3.77 11.96
C VAL A 68 -1.37 -3.42 10.96
N LEU A 69 -1.08 -3.61 9.68
CA LEU A 69 -2.00 -3.42 8.56
C LEU A 69 -2.29 -4.76 7.89
N GLU A 70 -3.52 -4.99 7.47
CA GLU A 70 -3.84 -6.05 6.51
C GLU A 70 -3.96 -5.44 5.13
N VAL A 71 -3.18 -5.96 4.19
CA VAL A 71 -3.01 -5.39 2.86
C VAL A 71 -3.38 -6.42 1.80
N LYS A 72 -4.21 -5.99 0.84
CA LYS A 72 -4.51 -6.69 -0.41
C LYS A 72 -3.90 -5.91 -1.55
N VAL A 73 -3.19 -6.57 -2.47
CA VAL A 73 -2.61 -5.93 -3.66
C VAL A 73 -2.98 -6.73 -4.91
N ALA A 74 -3.20 -6.02 -6.00
CA ALA A 74 -3.33 -6.58 -7.33
C ALA A 74 -2.48 -5.78 -8.34
N MET A 75 -1.86 -6.49 -9.27
CA MET A 75 -0.99 -5.94 -10.31
C MET A 75 -1.63 -6.23 -11.67
N GLN A 76 -1.70 -5.23 -12.55
CA GLN A 76 -2.31 -5.46 -13.87
C GLN A 76 -1.27 -6.08 -14.82
N GLU A 77 -1.65 -7.22 -15.38
CA GLU A 77 -0.95 -7.89 -16.47
C GLU A 77 -1.44 -7.35 -17.82
N GLU A 78 -0.65 -7.59 -18.85
CA GLU A 78 -1.01 -7.37 -20.25
C GLU A 78 -2.33 -8.09 -20.57
N GLY A 79 -3.19 -7.44 -21.35
CA GLY A 79 -4.57 -7.88 -21.57
C GLY A 79 -5.57 -7.44 -20.49
N GLY A 80 -5.12 -6.64 -19.51
CA GLY A 80 -6.00 -5.99 -18.52
C GLY A 80 -6.47 -6.90 -17.39
N ASN A 81 -5.92 -8.11 -17.29
CA ASN A 81 -6.22 -9.03 -16.19
C ASN A 81 -5.43 -8.63 -14.94
N TRP A 82 -6.00 -8.89 -13.77
CA TRP A 82 -5.35 -8.60 -12.49
C TRP A 82 -4.69 -9.86 -11.93
N ARG A 83 -3.38 -9.81 -11.71
CA ARG A 83 -2.69 -10.77 -10.83
C ARG A 83 -2.91 -10.34 -9.39
N THR A 84 -3.59 -11.16 -8.62
CA THR A 84 -3.90 -10.88 -7.21
C THR A 84 -2.92 -11.57 -6.27
N PHE A 85 -2.70 -10.95 -5.11
CA PHE A 85 -1.89 -11.50 -4.03
C PHE A 85 -2.78 -11.78 -2.82
N PRO A 86 -2.49 -12.80 -2.00
CA PRO A 86 -3.24 -13.05 -0.77
C PRO A 86 -3.15 -11.85 0.18
N VAL A 87 -4.13 -11.71 1.06
CA VAL A 87 -4.06 -10.70 2.13
C VAL A 87 -2.82 -10.98 2.99
N ARG A 88 -2.05 -9.95 3.27
CA ARG A 88 -0.84 -10.02 4.10
C ARG A 88 -0.97 -9.06 5.27
N ALA A 89 -0.67 -9.53 6.47
CA ALA A 89 -0.44 -8.65 7.62
C ALA A 89 0.98 -8.08 7.52
N LEU A 90 1.11 -6.75 7.61
CA LEU A 90 2.38 -6.03 7.65
C LEU A 90 2.52 -5.36 9.01
N GLY A 91 3.53 -5.78 9.77
CA GLY A 91 3.97 -5.08 10.97
C GLY A 91 4.53 -3.69 10.66
N PRO A 92 4.82 -2.90 11.70
CA PRO A 92 5.46 -1.60 11.54
C PRO A 92 6.77 -1.71 10.75
N GLN A 93 6.96 -0.83 9.78
CA GLN A 93 8.14 -0.79 8.91
C GLN A 93 8.36 -2.03 8.02
N GLU A 94 7.45 -3.00 8.01
CA GLU A 94 7.54 -4.13 7.10
C GLU A 94 7.15 -3.72 5.68
N ALA A 95 7.75 -4.42 4.71
CA ALA A 95 7.49 -4.22 3.29
C ALA A 95 6.90 -5.47 2.65
N LEU A 96 6.03 -5.25 1.67
CA LEU A 96 5.50 -6.27 0.78
C LEU A 96 6.05 -6.04 -0.61
N ARG A 97 6.34 -7.12 -1.32
CA ARG A 97 6.70 -7.11 -2.74
C ARG A 97 5.65 -7.82 -3.55
N SER A 98 5.18 -7.16 -4.60
CA SER A 98 4.26 -7.70 -5.59
C SER A 98 4.87 -7.56 -6.98
N TYR A 99 4.37 -8.34 -7.93
CA TYR A 99 4.87 -8.34 -9.30
C TYR A 99 3.78 -8.62 -10.33
N ALA A 100 4.03 -8.29 -11.58
CA ALA A 100 3.33 -8.76 -12.77
C ALA A 100 4.37 -9.24 -13.78
N CYS A 101 4.10 -10.32 -14.50
CA CYS A 101 5.07 -10.94 -15.41
C CYS A 101 5.18 -10.23 -16.76
N HIS A 102 4.04 -9.76 -17.27
CA HIS A 102 3.92 -8.86 -18.40
C HIS A 102 3.12 -7.66 -17.91
N GLY A 103 3.73 -6.87 -17.01
CA GLY A 103 3.02 -5.81 -16.32
C GLY A 103 2.61 -4.66 -17.23
N THR A 104 1.60 -3.89 -16.82
CA THR A 104 1.28 -2.58 -17.42
C THR A 104 1.81 -1.40 -16.58
N GLY A 105 2.36 -1.69 -15.40
CA GLY A 105 2.74 -0.70 -14.40
C GLY A 105 1.58 -0.24 -13.50
N LYS A 106 0.33 -0.61 -13.81
CA LYS A 106 -0.82 -0.33 -12.96
C LYS A 106 -0.94 -1.34 -11.82
N TYR A 107 -1.42 -0.84 -10.69
CA TYR A 107 -1.66 -1.62 -9.49
C TYR A 107 -2.84 -1.05 -8.70
N LEU A 108 -3.49 -1.93 -7.94
CA LEU A 108 -4.51 -1.57 -6.95
C LEU A 108 -4.07 -2.11 -5.59
N TYR A 109 -4.43 -1.39 -4.54
CA TYR A 109 -4.21 -1.85 -3.18
C TYR A 109 -5.38 -1.45 -2.29
N TRP A 110 -5.63 -2.28 -1.29
CA TRP A 110 -6.60 -2.05 -0.22
C TRP A 110 -5.91 -2.34 1.09
N VAL A 111 -6.27 -1.56 2.09
CA VAL A 111 -5.65 -1.65 3.40
C VAL A 111 -6.69 -1.42 4.49
N ARG A 112 -6.52 -2.14 5.58
CA ARG A 112 -7.22 -1.90 6.83
C ARG A 112 -6.28 -2.14 7.99
N ARG A 113 -6.64 -1.64 9.17
CA ARG A 113 -5.93 -2.01 10.40
C ARG A 113 -6.21 -3.49 10.70
N ALA A 114 -5.22 -4.20 11.25
CA ALA A 114 -5.47 -5.56 11.71
C ALA A 114 -6.63 -5.59 12.71
N ASN A 115 -7.51 -6.58 12.57
CA ASN A 115 -8.75 -6.78 13.35
C ASN A 115 -9.86 -5.72 13.13
N ASP A 116 -9.72 -4.84 12.16
CA ASP A 116 -10.82 -4.00 11.71
C ASP A 116 -11.76 -4.83 10.83
N SER A 117 -12.89 -5.26 11.39
CA SER A 117 -13.91 -6.04 10.68
C SER A 117 -14.92 -5.18 9.92
N GLU A 118 -14.90 -3.86 10.11
CA GLU A 118 -15.83 -2.94 9.43
C GLU A 118 -15.43 -2.76 7.95
N ILE A 119 -14.13 -2.83 7.67
CA ILE A 119 -13.59 -2.77 6.32
C ILE A 119 -13.36 -4.19 5.79
N LEU A 120 -14.11 -4.61 4.78
CA LEU A 120 -13.87 -5.86 4.07
C LEU A 120 -12.87 -5.62 2.92
N LEU A 121 -11.77 -6.38 2.92
CA LEU A 121 -10.87 -6.41 1.78
C LEU A 121 -11.48 -7.26 0.67
N PRO A 122 -11.34 -6.85 -0.61
CA PRO A 122 -11.96 -7.59 -1.70
C PRO A 122 -11.31 -8.97 -1.87
N SER A 123 -12.14 -9.93 -2.24
CA SER A 123 -11.73 -11.25 -2.70
C SER A 123 -11.05 -11.20 -4.07
N ASP A 124 -10.35 -12.27 -4.43
CA ASP A 124 -9.78 -12.41 -5.77
C ASP A 124 -10.87 -12.36 -6.85
N HIS A 125 -12.03 -12.94 -6.58
CA HIS A 125 -13.16 -12.95 -7.50
C HIS A 125 -13.65 -11.53 -7.78
N GLU A 126 -13.90 -10.72 -6.74
CA GLU A 126 -14.34 -9.33 -6.88
C GLU A 126 -13.32 -8.49 -7.65
N ILE A 127 -12.01 -8.66 -7.39
CA ILE A 127 -10.97 -7.94 -8.14
C ILE A 127 -11.02 -8.29 -9.63
N LEU A 128 -11.19 -9.57 -9.97
CA LEU A 128 -11.21 -10.04 -11.35
C LEU A 128 -12.47 -9.62 -12.12
N THR A 129 -13.60 -9.40 -11.44
CA THR A 129 -14.88 -9.07 -12.07
C THR A 129 -15.20 -7.58 -12.04
N GLU A 130 -15.05 -6.92 -10.89
CA GLU A 130 -15.50 -5.53 -10.69
C GLU A 130 -14.43 -4.49 -11.04
N TYR A 131 -13.15 -4.87 -10.98
CA TYR A 131 -12.04 -3.94 -11.16
C TYR A 131 -11.34 -4.08 -12.52
N ARG A 132 -11.81 -4.95 -13.41
CA ARG A 132 -11.19 -5.26 -14.71
C ARG A 132 -10.88 -4.03 -15.57
N GLY A 133 -11.69 -2.97 -15.47
CA GLY A 133 -11.54 -1.74 -16.27
C GLY A 133 -10.75 -0.60 -15.62
N ARG A 134 -10.19 -0.79 -14.41
CA ARG A 134 -9.44 0.27 -13.72
C ARG A 134 -7.97 0.37 -14.18
#